data_AF-A0A392PFL4-F1
#
_entry.id   AF-A0A392PFL4-F1
#
_cell.length_a   1.000
_cell.length_b   1.000
_cell.length_c   1.000
_cell.angle_alpha   90.00
_cell.angle_beta   90.00
_cell.angle_gamma   90.00
#
_symmetry.space_group_name_H-M   'P 1'
#
loop_
_entity.id
_entity.type
_entity.pdbx_description
1 polymer ?
#
loop_
_entity_poly.entity_id
_entity_poly.type
_entity_poly.pdbx_seq_one_letter_code
_entity_poly.pdbx_strand_id
1 'polypeptide(L)'
;MNMCSKCYKDTLLKQEQDKLAATSVENIVNGNSSSNGKLAVTTAAVDVQVGTVEVNTACPEVPENSIFGESVEVKAKTGPSRCTTCRKRVGLTGFSCKCGNLFCSMHRYSDKHDCP
;
A
#
# COMPACT_ATOMS: atom_id res chain seq x y z
N MET A 1 9.76 -8.77 -22.71
CA MET A 1 10.29 -9.04 -21.35
C MET A 1 9.16 -9.55 -20.46
N ASN A 2 9.30 -10.72 -19.82
CA ASN A 2 8.35 -11.19 -18.80
C ASN A 2 8.60 -10.46 -17.47
N MET A 3 8.07 -9.25 -17.35
CA MET A 3 8.18 -8.46 -16.12
C MET A 3 7.01 -8.78 -15.18
N CYS A 4 7.28 -8.84 -13.87
CA CYS A 4 6.21 -8.99 -12.88
C CYS A 4 5.37 -7.71 -12.83
N SER A 5 4.17 -7.79 -12.24
CA SER A 5 3.21 -6.68 -12.15
C SER A 5 3.76 -5.43 -11.46
N LYS A 6 4.81 -5.57 -10.63
CA LYS A 6 5.51 -4.44 -10.00
C LYS A 6 6.48 -3.77 -10.97
N CYS A 7 7.39 -4.55 -11.56
CA CYS A 7 8.38 -4.02 -12.50
C CYS A 7 7.74 -3.39 -13.74
N TYR A 8 6.62 -3.94 -14.23
CA TYR A 8 5.89 -3.34 -15.36
C TYR A 8 5.34 -1.95 -15.02
N LYS A 9 4.80 -1.76 -13.81
CA LYS A 9 4.33 -0.45 -13.34
C LYS A 9 5.48 0.53 -13.18
N ASP A 10 6.60 0.06 -12.63
CA ASP A 10 7.80 0.88 -12.44
C ASP A 10 8.36 1.34 -13.79
N THR A 11 8.39 0.47 -14.81
CA THR A 11 8.82 0.84 -16.16
C THR A 11 7.88 1.84 -16.83
N LEU A 12 6.57 1.74 -16.56
CA LEU A 12 5.58 2.66 -17.13
C LEU A 12 5.73 4.08 -16.53
N LEU A 13 5.88 4.16 -15.20
CA LEU A 13 6.13 5.43 -14.50
C LEU A 13 7.45 6.07 -14.94
N LYS A 14 8.49 5.25 -15.12
CA LYS A 14 9.80 5.70 -15.61
C LYS A 14 9.70 6.25 -17.04
N GLN A 15 8.98 5.56 -17.91
CA GLN A 15 8.74 6.00 -19.30
C GLN A 15 7.97 7.31 -19.36
N GLU A 16 6.98 7.53 -18.49
CA GLU A 16 6.25 8.80 -18.42
C GLU A 16 7.17 9.95 -17.98
N GLN A 17 8.02 9.71 -16.98
CA GLN A 17 8.97 10.72 -16.50
C GLN A 17 10.03 11.06 -17.56
N ASP A 18 10.57 10.06 -18.26
CA ASP A 18 11.53 10.27 -19.36
C ASP A 18 10.88 11.00 -20.54
N LYS A 19 9.60 10.70 -20.83
CA LYS A 19 8.80 11.41 -21.84
C LYS A 19 8.59 12.88 -21.47
N LEU A 20 8.27 13.18 -20.21
CA LEU A 20 8.12 14.56 -19.73
C LEU A 20 9.44 15.34 -19.83
N ALA A 21 10.56 14.72 -19.46
CA ALA A 21 11.89 15.31 -19.58
C ALA A 21 12.27 15.58 -21.06
N ALA A 22 11.97 14.64 -21.95
CA ALA A 22 12.18 14.81 -23.39
C ALA A 22 11.33 15.95 -23.98
N THR A 23 10.04 16.05 -23.62
CA THR A 23 9.18 17.16 -24.06
C THR A 23 9.58 18.50 -23.45
N SER A 24 10.16 18.51 -22.24
CA SER A 24 10.63 19.72 -21.59
C SER A 24 11.86 20.32 -22.27
N VAL A 25 12.71 19.51 -22.91
CA VAL A 25 13.90 20.00 -23.63
C VAL A 25 13.60 20.37 -25.09
N GLU A 26 12.57 19.77 -25.71
CA GLU A 26 12.12 20.18 -27.05
C GLU A 26 11.55 21.61 -27.09
N ASN A 27 10.95 22.09 -26.00
CA ASN A 27 10.46 23.46 -25.91
C ASN A 27 11.58 24.52 -25.86
N ILE A 28 12.83 24.12 -25.57
CA ILE A 28 13.98 25.02 -25.44
C ILE A 28 14.76 25.10 -26.77
N VAL A 29 14.77 24.04 -27.58
CA VAL A 29 15.58 23.96 -28.81
C VAL A 29 14.87 24.45 -30.09
N ASN A 30 13.63 24.95 -29.98
CA ASN A 30 12.94 25.62 -31.10
C ASN A 30 12.97 27.16 -31.00
N GLY A 31 13.88 27.72 -30.19
CA GLY A 31 14.00 29.16 -29.97
C GLY A 31 15.33 29.73 -30.45
N ASN A 32 15.45 30.06 -31.75
CA ASN A 32 16.37 31.12 -32.17
C ASN A 32 15.60 32.30 -32.83
N SER A 33 15.36 33.30 -31.99
CA SER A 33 15.42 34.76 -32.20
C SER A 33 14.53 35.46 -33.25
N SER A 34 13.52 36.21 -32.80
CA SER A 34 13.63 37.69 -32.67
C SER A 34 12.33 38.40 -32.26
N SER A 35 12.53 39.39 -31.37
CA SER A 35 11.73 40.59 -31.07
C SER A 35 10.80 40.61 -29.85
N ASN A 36 10.86 41.78 -29.21
CA ASN A 36 10.35 42.20 -27.91
C ASN A 36 8.85 42.00 -27.65
N GLY A 37 8.52 41.68 -26.39
CA GLY A 37 7.21 41.91 -25.75
C GLY A 37 7.24 41.33 -24.33
N LYS A 38 7.43 42.14 -23.28
CA LYS A 38 6.46 42.99 -22.57
C LYS A 38 5.37 42.20 -21.83
N LEU A 39 5.35 42.44 -20.51
CA LEU A 39 4.31 42.22 -19.49
C LEU A 39 4.05 40.76 -19.10
N ALA A 40 4.33 40.33 -17.88
CA ALA A 40 3.77 40.73 -16.57
C ALA A 40 2.30 40.32 -16.39
N VAL A 41 2.04 39.68 -15.24
CA VAL A 41 0.81 39.58 -14.43
C VAL A 41 1.04 38.34 -13.55
N THR A 42 1.43 38.50 -12.27
CA THR A 42 0.54 38.63 -11.08
C THR A 42 -0.58 37.56 -11.09
N THR A 43 -0.90 36.83 -10.03
CA THR A 43 -1.22 37.26 -8.67
C THR A 43 -1.46 35.99 -7.84
N ALA A 44 -1.31 36.13 -6.53
CA ALA A 44 -1.64 35.15 -5.50
C ALA A 44 -3.10 34.64 -5.55
N ALA A 45 -3.30 33.41 -5.06
CA ALA A 45 -4.56 32.92 -4.50
C ALA A 45 -4.30 31.57 -3.79
N VAL A 46 -4.90 31.18 -2.67
CA VAL A 46 -5.60 31.79 -1.55
C VAL A 46 -5.58 30.66 -0.50
N ASP A 47 -5.13 30.96 0.72
CA ASP A 47 -5.38 30.15 1.92
C ASP A 47 -6.85 30.32 2.31
N VAL A 48 -7.57 29.23 2.63
CA VAL A 48 -8.79 29.16 3.48
C VAL A 48 -9.60 27.88 3.22
N GLN A 49 -9.78 27.05 4.27
CA GLN A 49 -11.07 26.50 4.79
C GLN A 49 -10.78 25.37 5.79
N VAL A 50 -11.10 25.53 7.08
CA VAL A 50 -12.43 25.45 7.76
C VAL A 50 -12.82 24.00 8.07
N GLY A 51 -13.04 23.76 9.36
CA GLY A 51 -13.36 22.47 9.95
C GLY A 51 -14.73 21.94 9.59
N THR A 52 -14.86 20.63 9.74
CA THR A 52 -16.11 19.87 9.63
C THR A 52 -16.09 18.84 10.75
N VAL A 53 -16.95 19.08 11.76
CA VAL A 53 -17.32 18.13 12.81
C VAL A 53 -18.66 17.58 12.40
N GLU A 54 -18.74 16.30 12.03
CA GLU A 54 -20.01 15.56 11.95
C GLU A 54 -19.73 14.08 12.28
N VAL A 55 -20.02 13.65 13.51
CA VAL A 55 -20.02 12.23 13.90
C VAL A 55 -21.46 11.79 14.15
N ASN A 56 -22.01 11.21 13.09
CA ASN A 56 -22.88 10.04 13.01
C ASN A 56 -23.67 9.61 14.26
N THR A 57 -24.92 10.06 14.28
CA THR A 57 -26.14 9.24 14.22
C THR A 57 -26.05 7.79 14.73
N ALA A 58 -26.71 7.58 15.89
CA ALA A 58 -27.22 6.32 16.44
C ALA A 58 -28.12 5.57 15.43
N CYS A 59 -28.41 4.26 15.46
CA CYS A 59 -28.53 3.18 16.45
C CYS A 59 -28.51 1.84 15.62
N PRO A 60 -28.82 0.60 16.10
CA PRO A 60 -29.16 0.13 17.45
C PRO A 60 -28.37 -1.13 17.91
N GLU A 61 -28.67 -1.50 19.14
CA GLU A 61 -28.23 -2.63 19.98
C GLU A 61 -28.55 -4.07 19.50
N VAL A 62 -27.86 -5.02 20.18
CA VAL A 62 -28.02 -6.48 20.40
C VAL A 62 -27.28 -7.50 19.50
N PRO A 63 -26.82 -8.66 20.04
CA PRO A 63 -26.23 -8.94 21.35
C PRO A 63 -24.90 -9.74 21.27
N GLU A 64 -24.30 -9.87 22.46
CA GLU A 64 -23.10 -10.59 22.89
C GLU A 64 -22.88 -11.97 22.25
N ASN A 65 -21.65 -12.29 21.83
CA ASN A 65 -20.93 -13.46 22.37
C ASN A 65 -19.46 -13.51 21.92
N SER A 66 -18.62 -14.01 22.83
CA SER A 66 -17.23 -14.46 22.67
C SER A 66 -16.12 -13.44 22.92
N ILE A 67 -15.80 -13.35 24.20
CA ILE A 67 -14.49 -13.02 24.76
C ILE A 67 -13.40 -13.84 24.06
N PHE A 68 -12.47 -13.15 23.38
CA PHE A 68 -11.04 -13.48 23.48
C PHE A 68 -10.19 -12.28 23.06
N GLY A 69 -9.45 -11.73 24.03
CA GLY A 69 -8.27 -10.89 23.80
C GLY A 69 -8.54 -9.47 23.32
N GLU A 70 -8.51 -8.53 24.27
CA GLU A 70 -8.28 -7.12 24.00
C GLU A 70 -6.90 -6.95 23.34
N SER A 71 -6.90 -6.45 22.11
CA SER A 71 -5.84 -5.61 21.58
C SER A 71 -6.46 -4.63 20.59
N VAL A 72 -6.77 -3.44 21.11
CA VAL A 72 -6.99 -2.24 20.31
C VAL A 72 -5.65 -1.87 19.65
N GLU A 73 -5.72 -1.50 18.37
CA GLU A 73 -4.81 -0.63 17.60
C GLU A 73 -4.29 -1.18 16.26
N VAL A 74 -4.84 -0.56 15.21
CA VAL A 74 -4.13 -0.03 14.02
C VAL A 74 -3.31 -1.00 13.17
N LYS A 75 -3.90 -1.35 12.02
CA LYS A 75 -3.28 -1.41 10.67
C LYS A 75 -1.91 -2.10 10.61
N ALA A 76 -1.94 -3.40 10.34
CA ALA A 76 -1.04 -3.96 9.34
C ALA A 76 -1.84 -4.90 8.46
N LYS A 77 -1.68 -4.75 7.15
CA LYS A 77 -2.11 -5.73 6.16
C LYS A 77 -1.16 -6.92 6.33
N THR A 78 -1.24 -7.64 7.45
CA THR A 78 -0.43 -8.82 7.68
C THR A 78 -0.75 -9.75 6.53
N GLY A 79 0.27 -10.03 5.72
CA GLY A 79 0.12 -10.91 4.58
C GLY A 79 -0.51 -12.23 5.01
N PRO A 80 -1.03 -13.00 4.05
CA PRO A 80 -1.72 -14.24 4.38
C PRO A 80 -0.80 -15.14 5.19
N SER A 81 -1.19 -15.55 6.39
CA SER A 81 -0.38 -16.45 7.21
C SER A 81 -0.18 -17.76 6.42
N ARG A 82 1.05 -18.26 6.42
CA ARG A 82 1.49 -19.42 5.66
C ARG A 82 2.22 -20.40 6.57
N CYS A 83 2.09 -21.69 6.24
CA CYS A 83 2.84 -22.75 6.88
C CYS A 83 4.35 -22.54 6.67
N THR A 84 5.17 -22.62 7.71
CA THR A 84 6.63 -22.48 7.59
C THR A 84 7.25 -23.62 6.75
N THR A 85 6.72 -24.84 6.84
CA THR A 85 7.23 -26.01 6.09
C THR A 85 6.83 -26.01 4.62
N CYS A 86 5.52 -25.96 4.32
CA CYS A 86 5.04 -26.12 2.94
C CYS A 86 4.56 -24.82 2.26
N ARG A 87 4.66 -23.68 2.95
CA ARG A 87 4.23 -22.34 2.48
C ARG A 87 2.76 -22.25 2.04
N LYS A 88 1.95 -23.28 2.31
CA LYS A 88 0.49 -23.27 2.11
C LYS A 88 -0.12 -22.14 2.95
N ARG A 89 -1.04 -21.36 2.38
CA ARG A 89 -1.80 -20.34 3.13
C ARG A 89 -2.67 -21.05 4.17
N VAL A 90 -2.53 -20.66 5.43
CA VAL A 90 -3.25 -21.25 6.57
C VAL A 90 -4.27 -20.27 7.17
N GLY A 91 -4.10 -18.96 6.99
CA GLY A 91 -5.05 -17.97 7.50
C GLY A 91 -5.34 -18.15 8.99
N LEU A 92 -6.62 -18.11 9.35
CA LEU A 92 -7.12 -18.34 10.71
C LEU A 92 -7.00 -19.81 11.17
N THR A 93 -6.78 -20.75 10.25
CA THR A 93 -6.67 -22.19 10.55
C THR A 93 -5.23 -22.66 10.77
N GLY A 94 -4.29 -21.73 10.92
CA GLY A 94 -2.90 -22.05 11.24
C GLY A 94 -2.74 -22.55 12.67
N PHE A 95 -1.88 -23.54 12.86
CA PHE A 95 -1.50 -24.03 14.18
C PHE A 95 -0.16 -23.42 14.58
N SER A 96 -0.11 -22.75 15.72
CA SER A 96 1.15 -22.31 16.32
C SER A 96 1.84 -23.50 17.00
N CYS A 97 3.14 -23.66 16.73
CA CYS A 97 3.99 -24.56 17.48
C CYS A 97 4.66 -23.81 18.63
N LYS A 98 5.13 -24.55 19.64
CA LYS A 98 5.92 -24.03 20.76
C LYS A 98 7.22 -23.34 20.31
N CYS A 99 7.77 -23.71 19.16
CA CYS A 99 8.92 -23.05 18.54
C CYS A 99 8.59 -21.67 17.90
N GLY A 100 7.35 -21.18 18.01
CA GLY A 100 6.93 -19.86 17.50
C GLY A 100 6.54 -19.84 16.02
N ASN A 101 6.66 -20.96 15.30
CA ASN A 101 6.28 -21.07 13.90
C ASN A 101 4.80 -21.44 13.71
N LEU A 102 4.25 -21.09 12.54
CA LEU A 102 2.87 -21.38 12.13
C LEU A 102 2.83 -22.48 11.07
N PHE A 103 1.93 -23.44 11.22
CA PHE A 103 1.84 -24.63 10.37
C PHE A 103 0.42 -24.95 9.91
N CYS A 104 0.28 -25.72 8.82
CA CYS A 104 -1.00 -26.29 8.42
C CYS A 104 -1.28 -27.60 9.19
N SER A 105 -2.49 -28.15 9.08
CA SER A 105 -2.90 -29.37 9.80
C SER A 105 -1.95 -30.56 9.64
N MET A 106 -1.26 -30.66 8.49
CA MET A 106 -0.32 -31.74 8.21
C MET A 106 1.06 -31.54 8.86
N HIS A 107 1.47 -30.30 9.11
CA HIS A 107 2.79 -29.96 9.69
C HIS A 107 2.70 -29.45 11.13
N ARG A 108 1.54 -29.63 11.77
CA ARG A 108 1.26 -29.16 13.13
C ARG A 108 2.20 -29.78 14.18
N TYR A 109 2.53 -31.05 14.03
CA TYR A 109 3.27 -31.81 15.03
C TYR A 109 4.79 -31.61 14.88
N SER A 110 5.52 -31.68 15.99
CA SER A 110 6.97 -31.42 16.10
C SER A 110 7.86 -32.41 15.36
N ASP A 111 7.32 -33.52 14.88
CA ASP A 111 8.01 -34.50 14.02
C ASP A 111 7.88 -34.16 12.53
N LYS A 112 6.94 -33.29 12.16
CA LYS A 112 6.66 -32.90 10.77
C LYS A 112 7.37 -31.61 10.36
N HIS A 113 8.01 -30.95 11.32
CA HIS A 113 8.94 -29.85 11.13
C HIS A 113 10.09 -30.10 12.11
N ASP A 114 11.34 -29.85 11.72
CA ASP A 114 12.50 -30.03 12.59
C ASP A 114 12.45 -29.02 13.75
N CYS A 115 11.62 -29.31 14.76
CA CYS A 115 11.39 -28.42 15.88
C CYS A 115 12.68 -28.37 16.72
N PRO A 116 13.27 -27.17 16.91
CA PRO A 116 14.44 -27.00 17.76
C PRO A 116 14.12 -27.25 19.24
#